data_AF-A0A924XUX5-F1
#
_entry.id   AF-A0A924XUX5-F1
#
_cell.length_a   1.000
_cell.length_b   1.000
_cell.length_c   1.000
_cell.angle_alpha   90.00
_cell.angle_beta   90.00
_cell.angle_gamma   90.00
#
_symmetry.space_group_name_H-M   'P 1'
#
loop_
_entity.id
_entity.type
_entity.pdbx_description
1 polymer ?
#
loop_
_entity_poly.entity_id
_entity_poly.type
_entity_poly.pdbx_seq_one_letter_code
_entity_poly.pdbx_strand_id
1 'polypeptide(L)' 'GYRGTGIPVKLSRTPGAVRSAPRPKGSDTRAVLGGLGYTADEIDRLLAEGAAL' A
#
# COMPACT_ATOMS: atom_id res chain seq x y z
N GLY A 1 -17.33 5.12 -8.61
CA GLY A 1 -16.72 4.40 -7.48
C GLY A 1 -16.27 3.01 -7.92
N TYR A 2 -15.23 2.46 -7.29
CA TYR A 2 -14.71 1.11 -7.58
C TYR A 2 -15.77 0.02 -7.29
N ARG A 3 -15.83 -1.03 -8.13
CA ARG A 3 -16.69 -2.21 -7.94
C ARG A 3 -15.85 -3.48 -8.09
N GLY A 4 -16.07 -4.44 -7.20
CA GLY A 4 -15.43 -5.75 -7.22
C GLY A 4 -16.37 -6.82 -6.68
N THR A 5 -15.96 -8.08 -6.74
CA THR A 5 -16.77 -9.25 -6.35
C THR A 5 -16.99 -9.36 -4.83
N GLY A 6 -16.28 -8.56 -4.03
CA GLY A 6 -16.34 -8.61 -2.58
C GLY A 6 -15.59 -9.81 -2.00
N ILE A 7 -15.99 -10.25 -0.80
CA ILE A 7 -15.34 -11.35 -0.07
C ILE A 7 -16.23 -12.59 -0.18
N PRO A 8 -15.88 -13.63 -0.96
CA PRO A 8 -16.80 -14.72 -1.28
C PRO A 8 -17.07 -15.68 -0.11
N VAL A 9 -16.13 -15.82 0.82
CA VAL A 9 -16.26 -16.70 2.00
C VAL A 9 -16.41 -15.83 3.25
N LYS A 10 -17.39 -16.15 4.11
CA LYS A 10 -17.67 -15.39 5.34
C LYS A 10 -17.22 -16.17 6.57
N LEU A 11 -16.48 -15.51 7.45
CA LEU A 11 -16.08 -16.06 8.74
C LEU A 11 -16.95 -15.47 9.83
N SER A 12 -17.44 -16.30 10.75
CA SER A 12 -18.30 -15.87 11.86
C SER A 12 -17.54 -15.11 12.94
N ARG A 13 -16.31 -15.54 13.27
CA ARG A 13 -15.49 -14.91 14.32
C ARG A 13 -14.70 -13.71 13.84
N THR A 14 -14.18 -13.77 12.61
CA THR A 14 -13.33 -12.71 12.02
C THR A 14 -13.83 -12.34 10.63
N PRO A 15 -14.99 -11.68 10.51
CA PRO A 15 -15.50 -11.23 9.22
C PRO A 15 -14.48 -10.35 8.49
N GLY A 16 -14.20 -10.68 7.23
CA GLY A 16 -13.34 -9.84 6.39
C GLY A 16 -14.00 -8.50 6.06
N ALA A 17 -13.19 -7.46 5.87
CA ALA A 17 -13.64 -6.12 5.48
C ALA A 17 -12.77 -5.57 4.34
N VAL A 18 -13.40 -4.93 3.36
CA VAL A 18 -12.68 -4.14 2.35
C VAL A 18 -12.32 -2.81 3.01
N ARG A 19 -11.02 -2.57 3.23
CA ARG A 19 -10.55 -1.39 3.97
C ARG A 19 -10.01 -0.26 3.08
N SER A 20 -9.73 -0.57 1.82
CA SER A 20 -9.22 0.40 0.86
C SER A 20 -9.74 0.06 -0.53
N ALA A 21 -9.93 1.11 -1.34
CA ALA A 21 -10.06 0.98 -2.78
C ALA A 21 -8.68 0.73 -3.40
N PRO A 22 -8.61 0.27 -4.66
CA PRO A 22 -7.34 0.24 -5.39
C PRO A 22 -6.65 1.60 -5.36
N ARG A 23 -5.34 1.58 -5.15
CA ARG A 23 -4.50 2.78 -5.04
C ARG A 23 -3.53 2.85 -6.22
N PRO A 24 -3.13 4.06 -6.66
CA PRO A 24 -2.09 4.20 -7.68
C PRO A 24 -0.78 3.49 -7.30
N LYS A 25 0.03 3.13 -8.31
CA LYS A 25 1.39 2.64 -8.11
C LYS A 25 2.19 3.63 -7.25
N GLY A 26 2.94 3.13 -6.27
CA GLY A 26 3.79 3.96 -5.41
C GLY A 26 3.09 4.63 -4.22
N SER A 27 1.77 4.46 -4.06
CA SER A 27 0.98 5.18 -3.04
C SER A 27 1.47 5.01 -1.59
N ASP A 28 2.15 3.91 -1.30
CA ASP A 28 2.60 3.56 0.05
C ASP A 28 4.13 3.43 0.15
N THR A 29 4.88 3.74 -0.93
CA THR A 29 6.34 3.54 -1.00
C THR A 29 7.09 4.25 0.11
N ARG A 30 6.83 5.55 0.31
CA ARG A 30 7.48 6.32 1.38
C ARG A 30 7.17 5.77 2.78
N ALA A 31 5.93 5.37 3.02
CA ALA A 31 5.50 4.83 4.31
C ALA A 31 6.16 3.48 4.60
N VAL A 32 6.24 2.59 3.60
CA VAL A 32 6.91 1.29 3.73
C VAL A 32 8.42 1.45 3.93
N LEU A 33 9.09 2.26 3.11
CA LEU A 33 10.53 2.48 3.25
C LEU A 33 10.89 3.15 4.59
N GLY A 34 10.11 4.14 5.03
CA GLY A 34 10.28 4.74 6.35
C GLY A 34 10.07 3.72 7.48
N GLY A 35 9.07 2.84 7.36
CA GLY A 35 8.84 1.76 8.31
C GLY A 35 9.97 0.72 8.38
N LEU A 36 10.77 0.61 7.32
CA LEU A 36 11.98 -0.23 7.26
C LEU A 36 13.24 0.48 7.80
N GLY A 37 13.16 1.77 8.12
CA GLY A 37 14.25 2.54 8.70
C GLY A 37 15.05 3.39 7.71
N TYR A 38 14.60 3.53 6.46
CA TYR A 38 15.21 4.47 5.52
C TYR A 38 14.90 5.91 5.94
N THR A 39 15.92 6.77 5.86
CA THR A 39 15.77 8.21 6.06
C THR A 39 15.02 8.84 4.89
N ALA A 40 14.47 10.05 5.11
CA ALA A 40 13.80 10.80 4.05
C ALA A 40 14.74 11.05 2.85
N ASP A 41 15.99 11.40 3.11
CA ASP A 41 17.00 11.68 2.07
C ASP A 41 17.33 10.44 1.24
N GLU A 42 17.45 9.26 1.87
CA GLU A 42 17.66 8.00 1.15
C GLU A 42 16.46 7.64 0.28
N ILE A 43 15.25 7.85 0.79
CA ILE A 43 14.00 7.61 0.04
C ILE A 43 13.93 8.53 -1.18
N ASP A 44 14.18 9.83 -1.00
CA ASP A 44 14.13 10.79 -2.10
C ASP A 44 15.20 10.51 -3.15
N ARG A 45 16.39 10.05 -2.74
CA ARG A 45 17.42 9.56 -3.67
C ARG A 45 16.94 8.35 -4.47
N LEU A 46 16.32 7.35 -3.85
CA LEU A 46 15.79 6.17 -4.54
C LEU A 46 14.68 6.53 -5.54
N LEU A 47 13.84 7.52 -5.21
CA LEU A 47 12.81 8.03 -6.10
C LEU A 47 13.42 8.80 -7.28
N ALA A 48 14.44 9.62 -7.03
CA ALA A 48 15.15 10.37 -8.07
C ALA A 48 15.90 9.44 -9.05
N GLU A 49 16.48 8.35 -8.55
CA GLU A 49 17.16 7.32 -9.34
C GLU A 49 16.17 6.41 -10.11
N GLY A 50 14.87 6.48 -9.82
CA GLY A 50 13.86 5.60 -10.40
C GLY A 50 13.91 4.15 -9.86
N ALA A 51 14.67 3.92 -8.80
CA ALA A 51 14.75 2.63 -8.09
C ALA A 51 13.49 2.37 -7.23
N ALA A 52 12.74 3.42 -6.90
CA ALA A 52 11.43 3.37 -6.24
C ALA A 52 10.43 4.30 -6.96
N LEU A 53 9.13 4.16 -6.64
CA LEU A 53 8.03 4.90 -7.30
C LEU A 53 7.00 5.42 -6.30
#